data_AF-A0A0M2JXN8-F1
#
_entry.id   AF-A0A0M2JXN8-F1
#
_cell.length_a   1.000
_cell.length_b   1.000
_cell.length_c   1.000
_cell.angle_alpha   90.00
_cell.angle_beta   90.00
_cell.angle_gamma   90.00
#
_symmetry.space_group_name_H-M   'P 1'
#
loop_
_entity.id
_entity.type
_entity.pdbx_description
1 polymer ?
#
loop_
_entity_poly.entity_id
_entity_poly.type
_entity_poly.pdbx_seq_one_letter_code
_entity_poly.pdbx_strand_id
1 'polypeptide(L)'
;MPRHHTKDKGDLGVAKVHADLAAKGFTILFPATEHAPFDLVAYEAGKFTRLQVKFRSMRAGALTVKFRSSWADRAGTHSTPIDKTSIDAVAIYCPDTDQCYYVDPLAHGSSVTLRTVPSRNGQQAGVLDAVAYRELPPAGSRSS
;
A
#
# COMPACT_ATOMS: atom_id res chain seq x y z
N MET A 1 20.09 -7.78 -20.14
CA MET A 1 19.51 -6.55 -19.55
C MET A 1 19.82 -6.55 -18.06
N PRO A 2 20.43 -5.50 -17.48
CA PRO A 2 20.70 -5.44 -16.04
C PRO A 2 19.37 -5.32 -15.29
N ARG A 3 19.06 -6.28 -14.42
CA ARG A 3 17.85 -6.30 -13.58
C ARG A 3 18.02 -5.33 -12.41
N HIS A 4 17.29 -4.22 -12.42
CA HIS A 4 17.16 -3.34 -11.25
C HIS A 4 16.08 -3.92 -10.32
N HIS A 5 16.47 -4.87 -9.48
CA HIS A 5 15.56 -5.64 -8.62
C HIS A 5 14.52 -4.82 -7.81
N THR A 6 14.84 -3.59 -7.41
CA THR A 6 13.91 -2.72 -6.67
C THR A 6 12.88 -2.06 -7.58
N LYS A 7 13.28 -1.67 -8.80
CA LYS A 7 12.38 -1.06 -9.80
C LYS A 7 11.37 -2.09 -10.30
N ASP A 8 11.86 -3.29 -10.63
CA ASP A 8 11.03 -4.40 -11.12
C ASP A 8 9.91 -4.77 -10.11
N LYS A 9 10.20 -4.71 -8.80
CA LYS A 9 9.21 -4.97 -7.75
C LYS A 9 8.17 -3.85 -7.62
N GLY A 10 8.59 -2.60 -7.78
CA GLY A 10 7.69 -1.45 -7.76
C GLY A 10 6.69 -1.53 -8.92
N ASP A 11 7.20 -1.72 -10.13
CA ASP A 11 6.41 -1.83 -11.36
C ASP A 11 5.44 -3.01 -11.28
N LEU A 12 5.91 -4.18 -10.79
CA LEU A 12 5.05 -5.34 -10.56
C LEU A 12 3.95 -5.06 -9.53
N GLY A 13 4.28 -4.35 -8.44
CA GLY A 13 3.30 -3.95 -7.44
C GLY A 13 2.19 -3.09 -8.05
N VAL A 14 2.57 -2.08 -8.85
CA VAL A 14 1.61 -1.18 -9.52
C VAL A 14 0.71 -1.98 -10.47
N ALA A 15 1.28 -2.88 -11.28
CA ALA A 15 0.51 -3.72 -12.20
C ALA A 15 -0.49 -4.62 -11.46
N LYS A 16 -0.10 -5.21 -10.32
CA LYS A 16 -0.97 -6.11 -9.55
C LYS A 16 -2.10 -5.35 -8.83
N VAL A 17 -1.81 -4.16 -8.31
CA VAL A 17 -2.85 -3.28 -7.73
C VAL A 17 -3.83 -2.79 -8.80
N HIS A 18 -3.33 -2.40 -9.97
CA HIS A 18 -4.18 -2.06 -11.11
C HIS A 18 -5.12 -3.24 -11.45
N ALA A 19 -4.57 -4.44 -11.63
CA ALA A 19 -5.38 -5.62 -11.96
C ALA A 19 -6.45 -5.92 -10.88
N ASP A 20 -6.10 -5.83 -9.59
CA ASP A 20 -7.03 -6.06 -8.49
C ASP A 20 -8.19 -5.04 -8.48
N LEU A 21 -7.88 -3.75 -8.61
CA LEU A 21 -8.89 -2.70 -8.64
C LEU A 21 -9.74 -2.73 -9.90
N ALA A 22 -9.15 -3.03 -11.06
CA ALA A 22 -9.90 -3.19 -12.32
C ALA A 22 -10.87 -4.37 -12.24
N ALA A 23 -10.45 -5.50 -11.64
CA ALA A 23 -11.33 -6.65 -11.40
C ALA A 23 -12.48 -6.32 -10.44
N LYS A 24 -12.30 -5.34 -9.56
CA LYS A 24 -13.34 -4.81 -8.66
C LYS A 24 -14.21 -3.72 -9.28
N GLY A 25 -13.98 -3.34 -10.54
CA GLY A 25 -14.82 -2.39 -11.28
C GLY A 25 -14.39 -0.92 -11.17
N PHE A 26 -13.24 -0.62 -10.58
CA PHE A 26 -12.71 0.74 -10.53
C PHE A 26 -12.18 1.19 -11.90
N THR A 27 -12.39 2.46 -12.24
CA THR A 27 -11.64 3.12 -13.33
C THR A 27 -10.30 3.57 -12.80
N ILE A 28 -9.20 3.23 -13.48
CA ILE A 28 -7.84 3.53 -13.02
C ILE A 28 -7.22 4.66 -13.85
N LEU A 29 -6.65 5.64 -13.16
CA LEU A 29 -5.94 6.76 -13.76
C LEU A 29 -4.47 6.73 -13.32
N PHE A 30 -3.57 6.99 -14.25
CA PHE A 30 -2.14 7.11 -13.98
C PHE A 30 -1.72 8.58 -14.10
N PRO A 31 -0.87 9.08 -13.18
CA PRO A 31 -0.27 10.39 -13.36
C PRO A 31 0.62 10.37 -14.61
N ALA A 32 0.53 11.42 -15.43
CA ALA A 32 1.41 11.61 -16.58
C ALA A 32 2.81 12.13 -16.19
N THR A 33 3.11 12.21 -14.89
CA THR A 33 4.37 12.75 -14.35
C THR A 33 4.96 11.77 -13.34
N GLU A 34 6.30 11.75 -13.24
CA GLU A 34 7.02 10.86 -12.32
C GLU A 34 7.08 11.39 -10.87
N HIS A 35 6.63 12.63 -10.64
CA HIS A 35 6.77 13.31 -9.35
C HIS A 35 5.47 13.34 -8.54
N ALA A 36 4.43 12.65 -8.99
CA ALA A 36 3.19 12.54 -8.24
C ALA A 36 3.44 11.81 -6.89
N PRO A 37 2.76 12.22 -5.80
CA PRO A 37 2.88 11.57 -4.50
C PRO A 37 2.16 10.21 -4.41
N PHE A 38 1.49 9.80 -5.49
CA PHE A 38 0.76 8.55 -5.63
C PHE A 38 1.11 7.90 -6.97
N ASP A 39 0.96 6.58 -7.06
CA ASP A 39 1.29 5.83 -8.28
C ASP A 39 0.08 5.70 -9.22
N LEU A 40 -1.13 5.63 -8.66
CA LEU A 40 -2.38 5.54 -9.42
C LEU A 40 -3.55 6.12 -8.62
N VAL A 41 -4.64 6.43 -9.31
CA VAL A 41 -5.91 6.87 -8.73
C VAL A 41 -7.00 5.89 -9.12
N ALA A 42 -7.77 5.42 -8.13
CA ALA A 42 -8.98 4.65 -8.36
C ALA A 42 -10.18 5.60 -8.40
N TYR A 43 -11.04 5.46 -9.41
CA TYR A 43 -12.26 6.22 -9.56
C TYR A 43 -13.48 5.30 -9.53
N GLU A 44 -14.43 5.64 -8.68
CA GLU A 44 -15.72 4.97 -8.55
C GLU A 44 -16.77 5.98 -8.06
N ALA A 45 -17.96 5.95 -8.65
CA ALA A 45 -19.13 6.72 -8.20
C ALA A 45 -18.84 8.23 -7.95
N GLY A 46 -18.08 8.88 -8.83
CA GLY A 46 -17.76 10.32 -8.73
C GLY A 46 -16.65 10.66 -7.74
N LYS A 47 -15.98 9.66 -7.16
CA LYS A 47 -14.92 9.86 -6.16
C LYS A 47 -13.58 9.33 -6.65
N PHE A 48 -12.53 10.05 -6.29
CA PHE A 48 -11.14 9.70 -6.58
C PHE A 48 -10.43 9.29 -5.29
N THR A 49 -9.74 8.16 -5.33
CA THR A 49 -8.89 7.67 -4.24
C THR A 49 -7.45 7.62 -4.73
N ARG A 50 -6.56 8.43 -4.17
CA ARG A 50 -5.13 8.46 -4.52
C ARG A 50 -4.39 7.34 -3.80
N LEU A 51 -3.72 6.46 -4.54
CA LEU A 51 -3.04 5.29 -3.99
C LEU A 51 -1.53 5.34 -4.19
N GLN A 52 -0.78 5.22 -3.10
CA GLN A 52 0.63 4.84 -3.16
C GLN A 52 0.76 3.33 -3.03
N VAL A 53 1.39 2.70 -4.02
CA VAL A 53 1.63 1.27 -4.08
C VAL A 53 2.95 0.89 -3.38
N LYS A 54 2.92 -0.23 -2.66
CA LYS A 54 4.09 -0.86 -2.03
C LYS A 54 4.10 -2.36 -2.31
N PHE A 55 5.21 -2.86 -2.84
CA PHE A 55 5.48 -4.29 -2.88
C PHE A 55 6.07 -4.75 -1.54
N ARG A 56 5.44 -5.70 -0.85
CA ARG A 56 5.93 -6.22 0.45
C ARG A 56 5.66 -7.70 0.62
N SER A 57 6.71 -8.46 0.91
CA SER A 57 6.61 -9.85 1.34
C SER A 57 6.30 -9.96 2.84
N MET A 58 5.66 -11.05 3.24
CA MET A 58 5.39 -11.37 4.63
C MET A 58 6.65 -11.85 5.35
N ARG A 59 6.68 -11.62 6.66
CA ARG A 59 7.66 -12.21 7.57
C ARG A 59 6.92 -12.80 8.76
N ALA A 60 7.05 -14.11 8.96
CA ALA A 60 6.37 -14.84 10.04
C ALA A 60 4.84 -14.61 10.09
N GLY A 61 4.18 -14.66 8.93
CA GLY A 61 2.72 -14.47 8.81
C GLY A 61 2.23 -13.03 9.01
N ALA A 62 3.15 -12.05 8.98
CA ALA A 62 2.85 -10.64 9.16
C ALA A 62 3.39 -9.79 7.99
N LEU A 63 2.58 -8.84 7.54
CA LEU A 63 2.88 -7.86 6.51
C LEU A 63 3.03 -6.49 7.17
N THR A 64 4.26 -5.99 7.30
CA THR A 64 4.53 -4.70 7.93
C THR A 64 4.87 -3.63 6.90
N VAL A 65 4.18 -2.50 6.97
CA VAL A 65 4.44 -1.31 6.15
C VAL A 65 4.80 -0.14 7.05
N LYS A 66 5.90 0.54 6.72
CA LYS A 66 6.32 1.79 7.36
C LYS A 66 5.88 2.97 6.50
N PHE A 67 5.23 3.96 7.10
CA PHE A 67 4.78 5.18 6.41
C PHE A 67 5.93 6.20 6.31
N ARG A 68 6.99 5.79 5.61
CA ARG A 68 8.16 6.62 5.34
C ARG A 68 8.60 6.46 3.90
N SER A 69 9.04 7.56 3.31
CA SER A 69 9.82 7.56 2.08
C SER A 69 11.27 7.30 2.44
N SER A 70 11.96 6.50 1.62
CA SER A 70 13.40 6.28 1.75
C SER A 70 14.03 6.44 0.37
N TRP A 71 15.04 7.27 0.27
CA TRP A 71 15.83 7.45 -0.94
C TRP A 71 17.31 7.31 -0.59
N ALA A 72 18.09 6.85 -1.55
CA ALA A 72 19.54 6.75 -1.42
C ALA A 72 20.16 7.75 -2.38
N ASP A 73 21.13 8.52 -1.88
CA ASP A 73 22.01 9.35 -2.68
C ASP A 73 23.47 9.00 -2.39
N ARG A 74 24.41 9.78 -2.93
CA ARG A 74 25.85 9.55 -2.68
C ARG A 74 26.26 9.79 -1.21
N ALA A 75 25.45 10.49 -0.42
CA ALA A 75 25.71 10.81 0.98
C ALA A 75 25.06 9.81 1.96
N GLY A 76 24.21 8.91 1.48
CA GLY A 76 23.68 7.80 2.26
C GLY A 76 22.22 7.50 1.97
N THR A 77 21.58 6.78 2.90
CA THR A 77 20.14 6.53 2.85
C THR A 77 19.42 7.52 3.75
N HIS A 78 18.58 8.36 3.14
CA HIS A 78 17.71 9.29 3.83
C HIS A 78 16.32 8.69 3.96
N SER A 79 15.62 9.02 5.05
CA SER A 79 14.22 8.65 5.21
C SER A 79 13.42 9.73 5.92
N THR A 80 12.28 10.10 5.35
CA THR A 80 11.33 11.02 5.94
C THR A 80 9.96 10.36 6.06
N PRO A 81 9.12 10.75 7.04
CA PRO A 81 7.71 10.38 7.05
C PRO A 81 7.06 10.77 5.72
N ILE A 82 6.13 9.94 5.23
CA ILE A 82 5.30 10.34 4.09
C ILE A 82 4.36 11.47 4.54
N ASP A 83 4.07 12.41 3.64
CA ASP A 83 2.90 13.27 3.81
C ASP A 83 1.64 12.43 3.61
N LYS A 84 1.00 12.05 4.70
CA LYS A 84 -0.20 11.21 4.69
C LYS A 84 -1.42 11.90 4.08
N THR A 85 -1.40 13.22 3.89
CA THR A 85 -2.50 13.97 3.28
C THR A 85 -2.44 13.96 1.75
N SER A 86 -1.26 13.65 1.20
CA SER A 86 -1.00 13.57 -0.24
C SER A 86 -1.56 12.31 -0.91
N ILE A 87 -1.96 11.32 -0.11
CA ILE A 87 -2.54 10.04 -0.53
C ILE A 87 -3.77 9.71 0.31
N ASP A 88 -4.71 8.93 -0.24
CA ASP A 88 -5.91 8.51 0.48
C ASP A 88 -5.78 7.06 0.98
N ALA A 89 -4.97 6.23 0.31
CA ALA A 89 -4.66 4.87 0.74
C ALA A 89 -3.24 4.45 0.37
N VAL A 90 -2.67 3.54 1.16
CA VAL A 90 -1.52 2.74 0.78
C VAL A 90 -2.02 1.39 0.26
N ALA A 91 -1.77 1.09 -1.02
CA ALA A 91 -2.06 -0.18 -1.64
C ALA A 91 -0.83 -1.10 -1.55
N ILE A 92 -1.00 -2.30 -1.03
CA ILE A 92 0.11 -3.20 -0.71
C ILE A 92 -0.10 -4.49 -1.48
N TYR A 93 0.74 -4.75 -2.47
CA TYR A 93 0.79 -6.06 -3.11
C TYR A 93 1.73 -6.98 -2.31
N CYS A 94 1.21 -8.15 -1.93
CA CYS A 94 1.97 -9.19 -1.26
C CYS A 94 2.18 -10.40 -2.17
N PRO A 95 3.44 -10.75 -2.55
CA PRO A 95 3.71 -11.89 -3.41
C PRO A 95 3.48 -13.25 -2.72
N ASP A 96 3.51 -13.31 -1.38
CA ASP A 96 3.34 -14.57 -0.65
C ASP A 96 1.89 -15.07 -0.68
N THR A 97 0.92 -14.14 -0.72
CA THR A 97 -0.52 -14.45 -0.81
C THR A 97 -1.10 -14.17 -2.19
N ASP A 98 -0.32 -13.55 -3.08
CA ASP A 98 -0.76 -13.00 -4.36
C ASP A 98 -1.98 -12.07 -4.25
N GLN A 99 -2.03 -11.26 -3.18
CA GLN A 99 -3.17 -10.40 -2.85
C GLN A 99 -2.77 -8.94 -2.65
N CYS A 100 -3.75 -8.05 -2.83
CA CYS A 100 -3.63 -6.63 -2.52
C CYS A 100 -4.36 -6.30 -1.21
N TYR A 101 -3.76 -5.40 -0.42
CA TYR A 101 -4.30 -4.88 0.82
C TYR A 101 -4.28 -3.35 0.81
N TYR A 102 -5.32 -2.71 1.34
CA TYR A 102 -5.53 -1.27 1.27
C TYR A 102 -5.65 -0.70 2.67
N VAL A 103 -4.80 0.25 3.00
CA VAL A 103 -4.71 0.82 4.35
C VAL A 103 -4.85 2.34 4.26
N ASP A 104 -5.71 2.92 5.11
CA ASP A 104 -5.71 4.36 5.36
C ASP A 104 -4.48 4.74 6.21
N PRO A 105 -3.51 5.49 5.68
CA PRO A 105 -2.32 5.86 6.44
C PRO A 105 -2.63 6.77 7.65
N LEU A 106 -3.74 7.52 7.62
CA LEU A 106 -4.15 8.41 8.73
C LEU A 106 -4.70 7.62 9.93
N ALA A 107 -5.25 6.42 9.71
CA ALA A 107 -5.75 5.55 10.77
C ALA A 107 -4.65 4.89 11.62
N HIS A 108 -3.37 5.14 11.30
CA HIS A 108 -2.24 4.45 11.91
C HIS A 108 -1.09 5.42 12.26
N GLY A 109 -0.17 4.99 13.13
CA GLY A 109 1.01 5.75 13.52
C GLY A 109 2.11 5.78 12.45
N SER A 110 3.34 5.43 12.79
CA SER A 110 4.48 5.39 11.84
C SER A 110 4.53 4.12 10.98
N SER A 111 3.75 3.10 11.33
CA SER A 111 3.67 1.83 10.62
C SER A 111 2.36 1.12 10.90
N VAL A 112 2.01 0.18 10.02
CA VAL A 112 0.91 -0.78 10.17
C VAL A 112 1.46 -2.19 10.01
N THR A 113 0.90 -3.15 10.74
CA THR A 113 1.21 -4.58 10.56
C THR A 113 -0.09 -5.36 10.43
N LEU A 114 -0.30 -5.97 9.26
CA LEU A 114 -1.41 -6.86 8.97
C LEU A 114 -0.96 -8.31 9.19
N ARG A 115 -1.82 -9.18 9.71
CA ARG A 115 -1.50 -10.59 9.95
C ARG A 115 -2.46 -11.52 9.24
N THR A 116 -1.92 -12.56 8.61
CA THR A 116 -2.70 -13.68 8.04
C THR A 116 -2.73 -14.90 8.95
N VAL A 117 -1.82 -14.96 9.93
CA VAL A 117 -1.74 -16.04 10.92
C VAL A 117 -1.87 -15.41 12.32
N PRO A 118 -2.63 -16.03 13.24
CA PRO A 118 -2.67 -15.61 14.63
C PRO A 118 -1.26 -15.47 15.22
N SER A 119 -1.07 -14.52 16.12
CA SER A 119 0.23 -14.34 16.77
C SER A 119 0.61 -15.60 17.56
N ARG A 120 1.89 -16.01 17.51
CA ARG A 120 2.38 -17.21 18.22
C ARG A 120 2.15 -17.16 19.74
N ASN A 121 1.98 -15.97 20.31
CA ASN A 121 1.79 -15.76 21.74
C ASN A 121 0.31 -15.63 22.14
N GLY A 122 -0.65 -15.96 21.25
CA GLY A 122 -2.08 -15.86 21.55
C GLY A 122 -2.59 -14.43 21.78
N GLN A 123 -1.78 -13.42 21.47
CA GLN A 123 -2.16 -12.02 21.61
C GLN A 123 -3.19 -11.68 20.53
N GLN A 124 -4.42 -11.42 20.97
CA GLN A 124 -5.56 -11.05 20.11
C GLN A 124 -5.78 -9.53 20.07
N ALA A 125 -5.46 -8.80 21.15
CA ALA A 125 -5.61 -7.35 21.20
C ALA A 125 -4.56 -6.65 20.32
N GLY A 126 -5.02 -5.80 19.40
CA GLY A 126 -4.17 -5.01 18.50
C GLY A 126 -3.68 -5.74 17.24
N VAL A 127 -4.20 -6.94 16.94
CA VAL A 127 -3.91 -7.64 15.69
C VAL A 127 -4.87 -7.17 14.60
N LEU A 128 -4.32 -6.62 13.52
CA LEU A 128 -5.07 -6.29 12.32
C LEU A 128 -5.09 -7.51 11.39
N ASP A 129 -6.25 -8.15 11.25
CA ASP A 129 -6.44 -9.25 10.31
C ASP A 129 -6.31 -8.74 8.88
N ALA A 130 -5.37 -9.30 8.11
CA ALA A 130 -5.12 -8.90 6.73
C ALA A 130 -6.35 -9.03 5.84
N VAL A 131 -7.27 -9.97 6.12
CA VAL A 131 -8.49 -10.16 5.32
C VAL A 131 -9.37 -8.91 5.36
N ALA A 132 -9.43 -8.22 6.49
CA ALA A 132 -10.24 -7.00 6.66
C ALA A 132 -9.75 -5.81 5.81
N TYR A 133 -8.53 -5.89 5.27
CA TYR A 133 -7.91 -4.84 4.46
C TYR A 133 -7.89 -5.20 2.97
N ARG A 134 -8.63 -6.23 2.54
CA ARG A 134 -8.66 -6.63 1.13
C ARG A 134 -9.49 -5.70 0.24
N GLU A 135 -10.38 -4.90 0.82
CA GLU A 135 -11.18 -3.94 0.08
C GLU A 135 -10.63 -2.53 0.20
N LEU A 136 -10.70 -1.77 -0.90
CA LEU A 136 -10.38 -0.36 -0.87
C LEU A 136 -11.50 0.36 -0.12
N PRO A 137 -11.22 1.05 1.00
CA PRO A 137 -12.26 1.80 1.70
C PRO A 137 -12.86 2.86 0.77
N PRO A 138 -14.19 3.05 0.79
CA PRO A 138 -14.84 4.04 -0.05
C PRO A 138 -14.31 5.44 0.26
N ALA A 139 -14.02 6.22 -0.79
CA ALA A 139 -13.53 7.57 -0.62
C ALA A 139 -14.48 8.39 0.28
N GLY A 140 -13.93 8.96 1.35
CA GLY A 140 -14.68 9.78 2.30
C GLY A 140 -15.38 9.04 3.43
N SER A 141 -15.14 7.73 3.66
CA SER A 141 -15.52 7.05 4.91
C SER A 141 -14.62 7.45 6.09
N ARG A 142 -14.40 8.76 6.26
CA ARG A 142 -13.73 9.29 7.45
C ARG A 142 -14.79 9.27 8.53
N SER A 143 -14.67 8.36 9.49
CA SER A 143 -15.42 8.44 10.73
C SER A 143 -15.06 9.78 11.39
N SER A 144 -16.04 10.68 11.42
CA SER A 144 -16.07 11.89 12.25
C SER A 144 -15.81 11.56 13.72
#